data_AF-A0A183G0Z2-F1
#
_entry.id   AF-A0A183G0Z2-F1
#
_cell.length_a   1.000
_cell.length_b   1.000
_cell.length_c   1.000
_cell.angle_alpha   90.00
_cell.angle_beta   90.00
_cell.angle_gamma   90.00
#
_symmetry.space_group_name_H-M   'P 1'
#
loop_
_entity.id
_entity.type
_entity.pdbx_description
1 polymer ?
#
loop_
_entity_poly.entity_id
_entity_poly.type
_entity_poly.pdbx_seq_one_letter_code
_entity_poly.pdbx_strand_id
1 'polypeptide(L)'
;MFLKVSGISAYVKPITPVYGSDTSFALGFLNRNNGTNVVEFVLRNLGLTNPRGYVVKDLWRARTVTKVGPDDRLRFDVPGTGAAMFRAELVKPNRWLESNRVLQMLNNRIPSDF
;
A
#
# COMPACT_ATOMS: atom_id res chain seq x y z
N MET A 1 10.90 2.02 -7.18
CA MET A 1 10.40 3.07 -8.10
C MET A 1 10.68 4.43 -7.50
N PHE A 2 11.10 5.41 -8.30
CA PHE A 2 11.39 6.77 -7.85
C PHE A 2 10.46 7.76 -8.57
N LEU A 3 9.73 8.58 -7.82
CA LEU A 3 8.95 9.71 -8.35
C LEU A 3 9.58 10.99 -7.80
N LYS A 4 9.95 11.90 -8.70
CA LYS A 4 10.56 13.21 -8.37
C LYS A 4 9.57 14.31 -8.72
N VAL A 5 8.96 14.91 -7.71
CA VAL A 5 8.24 16.19 -7.81
C VAL A 5 9.18 17.24 -7.21
N SER A 6 9.24 18.46 -7.75
CA SER A 6 10.23 19.52 -7.37
C SER A 6 10.79 19.42 -5.93
N GLY A 7 11.98 18.83 -5.79
CA GLY A 7 12.71 18.69 -4.51
C GLY A 7 12.28 17.53 -3.59
N ILE A 8 11.16 16.85 -3.85
CA ILE A 8 10.68 15.67 -3.14
C ILE A 8 11.17 14.38 -3.80
N SER A 9 11.73 13.48 -2.98
CA SER A 9 12.04 12.11 -3.38
C SER A 9 11.14 11.12 -2.65
N ALA A 10 10.49 10.22 -3.40
CA ALA A 10 9.75 9.09 -2.84
C ALA A 10 10.59 7.80 -2.89
N TYR A 11 10.57 7.04 -1.79
CA TYR A 11 11.23 5.76 -1.61
C TYR A 11 10.19 4.72 -1.21
N VAL A 12 10.19 3.58 -1.90
CA VAL A 12 9.27 2.47 -1.63
C VAL A 12 10.08 1.19 -1.48
N LYS A 13 9.95 0.52 -0.33
CA LYS A 13 10.68 -0.70 -0.01
C LYS A 13 9.71 -1.82 0.42
N PRO A 14 9.72 -2.99 -0.23
CA PRO A 14 9.05 -4.20 0.26
C PRO A 14 9.49 -4.57 1.69
N ILE A 15 8.53 -4.95 2.53
CA ILE A 15 8.73 -5.39 3.93
C ILE A 15 7.76 -6.53 4.30
N THR A 16 7.98 -7.15 5.45
CA THR A 16 7.07 -8.12 6.04
C THR A 16 5.90 -7.44 6.81
N PRO A 17 4.71 -8.07 6.88
CA PRO A 17 4.36 -9.39 6.36
C PRO A 17 4.13 -9.43 4.83
N VAL A 18 4.29 -10.62 4.27
CA VAL A 18 4.01 -10.97 2.86
C VAL A 18 2.97 -12.09 2.86
N TYR A 19 2.00 -12.06 1.94
CA TYR A 19 0.98 -13.11 1.77
C TYR A 19 0.96 -13.58 0.32
N GLY A 20 1.56 -14.74 0.04
CA GLY A 20 1.76 -15.20 -1.34
C GLY A 20 2.73 -14.29 -2.09
N SER A 21 2.33 -13.76 -3.25
CA SER A 21 3.08 -12.75 -4.00
C SER A 21 2.89 -11.32 -3.48
N ASP A 22 1.95 -11.12 -2.56
CA ASP A 22 1.55 -9.79 -2.12
C ASP A 22 2.39 -9.31 -0.93
N THR A 23 2.91 -8.08 -1.01
CA THR A 23 3.92 -7.54 -0.10
C THR A 23 3.40 -6.31 0.65
N SER A 24 3.83 -6.13 1.90
CA SER A 24 3.70 -4.87 2.65
C SER A 24 4.84 -3.90 2.28
N PHE A 25 4.67 -2.59 2.51
CA PHE A 25 5.67 -1.60 2.10
C PHE A 25 6.05 -0.62 3.21
N ALA A 26 7.33 -0.25 3.26
CA ALA A 26 7.80 0.97 3.89
C ALA A 26 7.84 2.09 2.84
N LEU A 27 7.26 3.23 3.17
CA LEU A 27 7.22 4.42 2.32
C LEU A 27 8.00 5.53 3.00
N GLY A 28 8.96 6.12 2.31
CA GLY A 28 9.75 7.24 2.77
C GLY A 28 9.68 8.40 1.79
N PHE A 29 9.51 9.61 2.30
CA PHE A 29 9.44 10.82 1.49
C PHE A 29 10.42 11.84 2.06
N LEU A 30 11.37 12.30 1.24
CA LEU A 30 12.39 13.27 1.66
C LEU A 30 12.15 14.59 0.93
N ASN A 31 12.05 15.68 1.69
CA ASN A 31 11.94 17.03 1.15
C ASN A 31 13.29 17.75 1.24
N ARG A 32 13.87 18.06 0.07
CA ARG A 32 15.13 18.80 -0.04
C ARG A 32 14.96 20.30 -0.25
N ASN A 33 13.72 20.80 -0.22
CA ASN A 33 13.43 22.23 -0.26
C ASN A 33 13.50 22.81 1.16
N ASN A 34 13.62 24.14 1.26
CA ASN A 34 13.63 24.85 2.55
C ASN A 34 12.22 25.00 3.16
N GLY A 35 11.17 24.99 2.34
CA GLY A 35 9.78 25.10 2.78
C GLY A 35 9.07 23.75 2.92
N THR A 36 7.98 23.73 3.71
CA THR A 36 7.05 22.60 3.77
C THR A 36 6.37 22.39 2.43
N ASN A 37 6.30 21.14 1.98
CA ASN A 37 5.57 20.76 0.77
C ASN A 37 4.41 19.84 1.11
N VAL A 38 3.24 20.13 0.55
CA VAL A 38 2.10 19.23 0.55
C VAL A 38 2.25 18.29 -0.64
N VAL A 39 2.22 16.98 -0.39
CA VAL A 39 2.36 15.97 -1.43
C VAL A 39 1.15 15.04 -1.44
N GLU A 40 0.82 14.55 -2.63
CA GLU A 40 -0.29 13.63 -2.85
C GLU A 40 0.15 12.54 -3.83
N PHE A 41 -0.09 11.29 -3.47
CA PHE A 41 0.23 10.14 -4.31
C PHE A 41 -0.96 9.19 -4.38
N VAL A 42 -1.28 8.71 -5.59
CA VAL A 42 -2.14 7.54 -5.76
C VAL A 42 -1.34 6.30 -5.38
N LEU A 43 -1.89 5.44 -4.52
CA LEU A 43 -1.17 4.28 -3.97
C LEU A 43 -0.64 3.33 -5.06
N ARG A 44 -1.42 3.09 -6.11
CA ARG A 44 -1.00 2.25 -7.25
C ARG A 44 0.26 2.79 -7.94
N ASN A 45 0.45 4.10 -7.97
CA ASN A 45 1.62 4.73 -8.59
C ASN A 45 2.89 4.57 -7.75
N LEU A 46 2.75 4.17 -6.48
CA LEU A 46 3.84 3.77 -5.61
C LEU A 46 4.10 2.25 -5.66
N GLY A 47 3.32 1.49 -6.44
CA GLY A 47 3.39 0.02 -6.53
C GLY A 47 2.46 -0.71 -5.56
N LEU A 48 1.65 0.02 -4.78
CA LEU A 48 0.68 -0.55 -3.83
C LEU A 48 -0.60 -0.92 -4.59
N THR A 49 -0.58 -2.08 -5.23
CA THR A 49 -1.59 -2.50 -6.21
C THR A 49 -2.56 -3.57 -5.69
N ASN A 50 -2.41 -4.02 -4.43
CA ASN A 50 -3.23 -5.10 -3.92
C ASN A 50 -4.72 -4.70 -3.77
N PRO A 51 -5.66 -5.46 -4.36
CA PRO A 51 -7.09 -5.12 -4.32
C PRO A 51 -7.71 -5.21 -2.90
N ARG A 52 -7.09 -5.95 -1.96
CA ARG A 52 -7.52 -5.99 -0.55
C ARG A 52 -7.18 -4.69 0.20
N GLY A 53 -6.26 -3.91 -0.36
CA GLY A 53 -5.78 -2.65 0.21
C GLY A 53 -4.68 -2.82 1.26
N TYR A 54 -4.36 -1.70 1.89
CA TYR A 54 -3.32 -1.56 2.88
C TYR A 54 -3.83 -0.80 4.10
N VAL A 55 -3.31 -1.15 5.26
CA VAL A 55 -3.43 -0.41 6.50
C VAL A 55 -2.22 0.53 6.60
N VAL A 56 -2.43 1.82 6.36
CA VAL A 56 -1.35 2.81 6.34
C VAL A 56 -1.24 3.50 7.70
N LYS A 57 -0.01 3.51 8.24
CA LYS A 57 0.35 4.14 9.52
C LYS A 57 1.50 5.11 9.31
N ASP A 58 1.33 6.35 9.78
CA ASP A 58 2.42 7.31 9.97
C ASP A 58 3.31 6.83 11.12
N LEU A 59 4.62 6.74 10.90
CA LEU A 59 5.57 6.21 11.88
C LEU A 59 6.07 7.26 12.88
N TRP A 60 5.81 8.55 12.65
CA TRP A 60 6.26 9.64 13.53
C TRP A 60 5.13 10.37 14.21
N ARG A 61 3.91 10.31 13.65
CA ARG A 61 2.72 10.92 14.26
C ARG A 61 1.81 9.82 14.78
N ALA A 62 1.23 10.03 15.95
CA ALA A 62 0.11 9.24 16.45
C ALA A 62 -1.16 9.61 15.67
N ARG A 63 -1.17 9.33 14.36
CA ARG A 63 -2.32 9.55 13.48
C ARG A 63 -3.15 8.27 13.35
N THR A 64 -4.44 8.45 13.07
CA THR A 64 -5.38 7.37 12.84
C THR A 64 -4.91 6.46 11.71
N VAL A 65 -4.86 5.16 12.01
CA VAL A 65 -4.58 4.10 11.05
C VAL A 65 -5.73 4.07 10.04
N THR A 66 -5.42 4.15 8.74
CA THR A 66 -6.45 4.19 7.69
C THR A 66 -6.28 3.02 6.74
N LYS A 67 -7.38 2.30 6.47
CA LYS A 67 -7.44 1.30 5.40
C LYS A 67 -7.67 1.99 4.07
N VAL A 68 -6.82 1.73 3.09
CA VAL A 68 -6.84 2.36 1.77
C VAL A 68 -6.67 1.33 0.66
N GLY A 69 -7.34 1.53 -0.47
CA GLY A 69 -7.22 0.74 -1.69
C GLY A 69 -6.19 1.33 -2.67
N PRO A 70 -5.86 0.60 -3.76
CA PRO A 70 -4.86 1.04 -4.74
C PRO A 70 -5.16 2.40 -5.41
N ASP A 71 -6.44 2.73 -5.58
CA ASP A 71 -6.86 3.95 -6.28
C ASP A 71 -7.05 5.14 -5.32
N ASP A 72 -6.93 4.90 -4.01
CA ASP A 72 -6.98 5.96 -3.00
C ASP A 72 -5.70 6.82 -3.04
N ARG A 73 -5.82 8.03 -2.48
CA ARG A 73 -4.75 9.02 -2.43
C ARG A 73 -4.22 9.19 -1.02
N LEU A 74 -2.90 9.15 -0.88
CA LEU A 74 -2.19 9.49 0.34
C LEU A 74 -1.70 10.93 0.24
N ARG A 75 -2.29 11.84 1.03
CA ARG A 75 -1.94 13.27 1.09
C ARG A 75 -1.40 13.66 2.47
N PHE A 76 -0.25 14.32 2.51
CA PHE A 76 0.43 14.74 3.74
C PHE A 76 1.44 15.85 3.50
N ASP A 77 1.89 16.48 4.59
CA ASP A 77 2.89 17.53 4.57
C ASP A 77 4.28 16.96 4.89
N VAL A 78 5.30 17.40 4.17
CA VAL A 78 6.70 17.10 4.44
C VAL A 78 7.42 18.40 4.78
N PRO A 79 7.87 18.60 6.03
CA PRO A 79 8.60 19.81 6.44
C PRO A 79 9.84 20.04 5.57
N GLY A 80 10.26 21.30 5.45
CA GLY A 80 11.51 21.66 4.74
C GLY A 80 12.72 20.96 5.35
N THR A 81 13.63 20.48 4.50
CA THR A 81 14.79 19.64 4.88
C THR A 81 14.45 18.39 5.70
N GLY A 82 13.16 18.04 5.79
CA GLY A 82 12.63 16.97 6.61
C GLY A 82 12.16 15.80 5.76
N ALA A 83 11.48 14.87 6.43
CA ALA A 83 10.93 13.69 5.79
C ALA A 83 9.49 13.43 6.24
N ALA A 84 8.86 12.42 5.65
CA ALA A 84 7.70 11.69 6.18
C ALA A 84 7.93 10.18 6.00
N MET A 85 7.47 9.35 6.94
CA MET A 85 7.62 7.90 6.85
C MET A 85 6.36 7.16 7.25
N PHE A 86 5.98 6.18 6.42
CA PHE A 86 4.78 5.38 6.61
C PHE A 86 5.08 3.89 6.48
N ARG A 87 4.33 3.09 7.24
CA ARG A 87 4.18 1.65 7.00
C ARG A 87 2.83 1.42 6.34
N ALA A 88 2.86 0.79 5.17
CA ALA A 88 1.67 0.28 4.48
C ALA A 88 1.62 -1.24 4.66
N GLU A 89 0.87 -1.67 5.67
CA GLU A 89 0.71 -3.09 5.97
C GLU A 89 -0.37 -3.70 5.09
N LEU A 90 -0.04 -4.79 4.41
CA LEU A 90 -0.97 -5.48 3.53
C LEU A 90 -2.16 -6.04 4.33
N VAL A 91 -3.38 -5.79 3.85
CA VAL A 91 -4.59 -6.36 4.45
C VAL A 91 -4.58 -7.87 4.24
N LYS A 92 -4.53 -8.64 5.34
CA LYS A 92 -4.46 -10.11 5.34
C LYS A 92 -5.57 -10.77 4.50
N PRO A 93 -5.31 -11.91 3.82
CA PRO A 93 -6.32 -12.57 3.00
C PRO A 93 -7.41 -13.13 3.91
N ASN A 94 -8.65 -13.07 3.43
CA ASN A 94 -9.76 -13.63 4.17
C ASN A 94 -9.81 -15.14 3.88
N ARG A 95 -9.12 -15.94 4.71
CA ARG A 95 -8.90 -17.39 4.49
C ARG A 95 -10.19 -18.18 4.18
N TRP A 96 -11.32 -17.80 4.79
CA TRP A 96 -12.62 -18.44 4.53
C TRP A 96 -13.11 -18.26 3.09
N LEU A 97 -12.98 -17.05 2.53
CA LEU A 97 -13.40 -16.78 1.15
C LEU A 97 -12.51 -17.49 0.13
N GLU A 98 -11.21 -17.60 0.41
CA GLU A 98 -10.26 -18.31 -0.45
C GLU A 98 -10.55 -19.82 -0.48
N SER A 99 -10.76 -20.45 0.69
CA SER A 99 -11.14 -21.86 0.76
C SER A 99 -12.43 -22.13 0.00
N ASN A 100 -13.45 -21.29 0.15
CA ASN A 100 -14.73 -21.46 -0.53
C ASN A 100 -14.61 -21.31 -2.06
N ARG A 101 -13.76 -20.40 -2.56
CA ARG A 101 -13.49 -20.27 -4.00
C ARG A 101 -12.76 -21.48 -4.57
N VAL A 102 -11.76 -22.01 -3.85
CA VAL A 102 -11.04 -23.22 -4.28
C VAL A 102 -11.99 -24.42 -4.33
N LEU A 103 -12.84 -24.59 -3.32
CA LEU A 103 -13.85 -25.65 -3.30
C LEU A 103 -14.86 -25.52 -4.45
N GLN A 104 -15.32 -24.31 -4.77
CA GLN A 104 -16.19 -24.08 -5.93
C GLN A 104 -15.49 -24.40 -7.26
N MET A 105 -14.21 -24.06 -7.42
CA MET A 105 -13.45 -24.37 -8.63
C MET A 105 -13.20 -25.87 -8.80
N LEU A 106 -13.03 -26.61 -7.71
CA LEU A 106 -12.88 -28.07 -7.75
C LEU A 106 -14.22 -28.75 -8.08
N ASN A 107 -15.33 -28.25 -7.54
CA ASN A 107 -16.66 -28.80 -7.80
C ASN A 107 -17.16 -28.48 -9.21
N ASN A 108 -16.82 -27.33 -9.79
CA ASN A 108 -17.25 -26.93 -11.13
C ASN A 108 -16.46 -27.58 -12.28
N ARG A 109 -15.53 -28.50 -11.99
CA ARG A 109 -14.76 -29.26 -13.00
C ARG A 109 -15.34 -30.65 -13.31
N ILE A 110 -16.48 -31.01 -12.75
CA ILE A 110 -17.22 -32.19 -13.16
C ILE A 110 -18.21 -31.72 -14.25
N PRO A 111 -18.04 -32.11 -15.53
CA PRO A 111 -19.08 -31.89 -16.52
C PRO A 111 -20.34 -32.58 -16.05
N SER A 112 -21.44 -31.84 -15.92
CA SER A 112 -22.76 -32.38 -15.69
C SER A 112 -23.30 -32.96 -17.01
N ASP A 113 -22.63 -33.98 -17.53
CA ASP A 113 -23.10 -34.77 -18.66
C ASP A 113 -23.39 -36.18 -18.13
N PHE A 114 -24.63 -36.39 -17.72
CA PHE A 114 -25.33 -37.67 -17.70
C PHE A 114 -26.55 -37.55 -18.60
#